data_AF-G8QRF9-F1
#
_entry.id   AF-G8QRF9-F1
#
_cell.length_a   1.000
_cell.length_b   1.000
_cell.length_c   1.000
_cell.angle_alpha   90.00
_cell.angle_beta   90.00
_cell.angle_gamma   90.00
#
_symmetry.space_group_name_H-M   'P 1'
#
loop_
_entity.id
_entity.type
_entity.pdbx_description
1 polymer ?
#
loop_
_entity_poly.entity_id
_entity_poly.type
_entity_poly.pdbx_seq_one_letter_code
_entity_poly.pdbx_strand_id
1 'polypeptide(L)'
;MQFTLKTFLEFFRCVEHQFRTVHHPNIRITICSKANFSYLPNGSPSIFPALALPSAVLHLLCVSVILTFMQELIEQTLQNLSIAYRLVHHQAAYTMAEMEALNLNLGCTHVKNLFLRDRKSRKFFLFCVKGDKPVNLQLLSIKLGVAGGLSFANHQQLQDKLGLMPGSVTPLGILNDEKREVTVVLDSGFTDTELVGVHPNENTASVLFMFSDLVRILVEHKTPIQYMDLK
;
A
#
# COMPACT_ATOMS: atom_id res chain seq x y z
N MET A 1 -3.34 -6.48 -20.37
CA MET A 1 -3.69 -5.06 -20.19
C MET A 1 -3.55 -4.78 -18.70
N GLN A 2 -2.43 -4.19 -18.26
CA GLN A 2 -2.18 -3.94 -16.83
C GLN A 2 -2.98 -2.71 -16.39
N PHE A 3 -4.03 -2.91 -15.59
CA PHE A 3 -4.67 -1.81 -14.87
C PHE A 3 -3.72 -1.35 -13.78
N THR A 4 -3.23 -0.12 -13.87
CA THR A 4 -2.41 0.47 -12.81
C THR A 4 -3.29 0.99 -11.68
N LEU A 5 -2.80 1.00 -10.44
CA LEU A 5 -3.54 1.56 -9.31
C LEU A 5 -3.90 3.02 -9.56
N LYS A 6 -3.06 3.77 -10.28
CA LYS A 6 -3.39 5.14 -10.69
C LYS A 6 -4.52 5.22 -11.71
N THR A 7 -4.60 4.34 -12.71
CA THR A 7 -5.75 4.27 -13.63
C THR A 7 -7.04 3.96 -12.88
N PHE A 8 -6.95 3.10 -11.88
CA PHE A 8 -8.08 2.73 -11.03
C PHE A 8 -8.48 3.86 -10.06
N LEU A 9 -7.52 4.51 -9.40
CA LEU A 9 -7.77 5.67 -8.53
C LEU A 9 -8.20 6.92 -9.32
N GLU A 10 -7.76 7.11 -10.56
CA GLU A 10 -8.27 8.15 -11.47
C GLU A 10 -9.70 7.83 -11.92
N PHE A 11 -10.01 6.56 -12.20
CA PHE A 11 -11.38 6.10 -12.44
C PHE A 11 -12.26 6.36 -11.21
N PHE A 12 -11.78 6.07 -10.00
CA PHE A 12 -12.50 6.31 -8.76
C PHE A 12 -12.62 7.79 -8.38
N ARG A 13 -11.56 8.59 -8.56
CA ARG A 13 -11.64 10.06 -8.46
C ARG A 13 -12.63 10.60 -9.49
N CYS A 14 -12.73 10.02 -10.68
CA CYS A 14 -13.75 10.38 -11.66
C CYS A 14 -15.16 10.02 -11.18
N VAL A 15 -15.33 8.91 -10.46
CA VAL A 15 -16.59 8.54 -9.80
C VAL A 15 -16.93 9.49 -8.64
N GLU A 16 -15.97 9.92 -7.82
CA GLU A 16 -16.17 10.95 -6.78
C GLU A 16 -16.40 12.35 -7.34
N HIS A 17 -15.68 12.74 -8.40
CA HIS A 17 -15.76 14.05 -9.06
C HIS A 17 -16.76 14.09 -10.22
N GLN A 18 -17.67 13.12 -10.36
CA GLN A 18 -18.73 13.14 -11.38
C GLN A 18 -19.83 14.19 -11.15
N PHE A 19 -19.42 15.39 -10.72
CA PHE A 19 -19.87 16.67 -11.25
C PHE A 19 -18.67 17.51 -11.78
N ARG A 20 -18.04 17.13 -12.91
CA ARG A 20 -17.56 17.99 -14.03
C ARG A 20 -16.46 17.32 -14.89
N THR A 21 -16.48 17.63 -16.19
CA THR A 21 -15.64 17.10 -17.27
C THR A 21 -14.21 17.68 -17.30
N VAL A 22 -13.21 16.88 -17.70
CA VAL A 22 -11.82 17.30 -17.95
C VAL A 22 -11.40 16.92 -19.38
N HIS A 23 -10.77 17.84 -20.11
CA HIS A 23 -10.22 17.63 -21.45
C HIS A 23 -8.69 17.48 -21.41
N HIS A 24 -8.14 16.48 -22.14
CA HIS A 24 -6.70 16.31 -22.37
C HIS A 24 -6.41 16.10 -23.88
N PRO A 25 -5.37 16.73 -24.47
CA PRO A 25 -5.23 16.87 -25.92
C PRO A 25 -4.84 15.63 -26.72
N ASN A 26 -4.40 14.52 -26.09
CA ASN A 26 -3.94 13.31 -26.80
C ASN A 26 -4.60 11.99 -26.37
N ILE A 27 -5.69 12.03 -25.60
CA ILE A 27 -6.41 10.82 -25.15
C ILE A 27 -7.91 11.06 -25.33
N ARG A 28 -8.58 10.27 -26.18
CA ARG A 28 -10.05 10.23 -26.20
C ARG A 28 -10.53 9.37 -25.03
N ILE A 29 -10.90 10.01 -23.93
CA ILE A 29 -11.67 9.38 -22.86
C ILE A 29 -13.14 9.73 -23.11
N THR A 30 -13.93 8.76 -23.58
CA THR A 30 -15.39 8.90 -23.62
C THR A 30 -15.93 8.62 -22.23
N ILE A 31 -16.21 9.67 -21.47
CA ILE A 31 -16.95 9.57 -20.20
C ILE A 31 -18.44 9.56 -20.58
N CYS A 32 -19.05 8.37 -20.57
CA CYS A 32 -20.50 8.25 -20.64
C CYS A 32 -21.07 8.56 -19.27
N SER A 33 -21.89 9.62 -19.17
CA SER A 33 -22.71 9.82 -17.98
C SER A 33 -23.70 8.65 -17.90
N LYS A 34 -23.71 7.98 -16.74
CA LYS A 34 -24.45 6.75 -16.37
C LYS A 34 -23.59 5.47 -16.36
N ALA A 35 -23.09 5.19 -15.15
CA ALA A 35 -22.91 3.89 -14.49
C ALA A 35 -22.63 2.62 -15.33
N ASN A 36 -21.47 2.03 -15.01
CA ASN A 36 -21.07 0.60 -14.96
C ASN A 36 -21.16 -0.28 -16.20
N PHE A 37 -20.02 -0.85 -16.59
CA PHE A 37 -19.94 -2.12 -17.32
C PHE A 37 -18.85 -3.03 -16.76
N SER A 38 -19.23 -4.27 -16.45
CA SER A 38 -18.43 -5.47 -16.72
C SER A 38 -19.14 -6.25 -17.82
N TYR A 39 -18.39 -6.79 -18.78
CA TYR A 39 -18.93 -7.57 -19.90
C TYR A 39 -19.16 -9.03 -19.50
N LEU A 40 -20.28 -9.62 -19.94
CA LEU A 40 -20.42 -11.08 -19.96
C LEU A 40 -19.36 -11.68 -20.94
N PRO A 41 -18.96 -12.96 -20.81
CA PRO A 41 -17.93 -13.60 -21.65
C PRO A 41 -18.22 -13.53 -23.17
N ASN A 42 -19.47 -13.30 -23.53
CA ASN A 42 -20.01 -13.18 -24.89
C ASN A 42 -20.29 -11.73 -25.33
N GLY A 43 -19.88 -10.73 -24.54
CA GLY A 43 -19.90 -9.31 -24.95
C GLY A 43 -21.28 -8.64 -24.93
N SER A 44 -22.33 -9.29 -24.41
CA SER A 44 -23.66 -8.70 -24.30
C SER A 44 -23.85 -7.94 -22.96
N PRO A 45 -24.53 -6.78 -22.99
CA PRO A 45 -24.74 -5.97 -21.79
C PRO A 45 -25.78 -6.62 -20.86
N SER A 46 -25.42 -6.90 -19.60
CA SER A 46 -26.36 -7.27 -18.54
C SER A 46 -26.72 -6.05 -17.70
N ILE A 47 -28.00 -5.67 -17.70
CA ILE A 47 -28.52 -4.53 -16.92
C ILE A 47 -28.75 -5.00 -15.48
N PHE A 48 -27.94 -4.54 -14.53
CA PHE A 48 -28.35 -4.52 -13.11
C PHE A 48 -29.15 -3.22 -12.85
N PRO A 49 -30.30 -3.27 -12.14
CA PRO A 49 -31.06 -2.07 -11.84
C PRO A 49 -30.25 -1.16 -10.90
N ALA A 50 -30.14 0.12 -11.28
CA ALA A 50 -29.46 1.13 -10.50
C ALA A 50 -30.23 1.41 -9.20
N LEU A 51 -29.75 0.89 -8.07
CA LEU A 51 -30.14 1.43 -6.76
C LEU A 51 -29.46 2.78 -6.59
N ALA A 52 -30.24 3.85 -6.42
CA ALA A 52 -29.76 5.15 -5.98
C ALA A 52 -29.31 5.05 -4.51
N LEU A 53 -28.05 4.70 -4.29
CA LEU A 53 -27.48 4.58 -2.95
C LEU A 53 -27.08 5.97 -2.43
N PRO A 54 -27.33 6.28 -1.14
CA PRO A 54 -26.87 7.53 -0.53
C PRO A 54 -25.36 7.74 -0.70
N SER A 55 -24.90 8.99 -0.75
CA SER A 55 -23.47 9.35 -0.91
C SER A 55 -22.54 8.62 0.07
N ALA A 56 -22.97 8.45 1.33
CA ALA A 56 -22.22 7.69 2.33
C ALA A 56 -22.06 6.20 1.97
N VAL A 57 -23.07 5.60 1.35
CA VAL A 57 -23.04 4.20 0.90
C VAL A 57 -22.17 4.07 -0.36
N LEU A 58 -22.20 5.05 -1.26
CA LEU A 58 -21.31 5.10 -2.42
C LEU A 58 -19.84 5.24 -2.00
N HIS A 59 -19.56 6.10 -1.01
CA HIS A 59 -18.22 6.26 -0.45
C HIS A 59 -17.75 4.98 0.27
N LEU A 60 -18.62 4.32 1.03
CA LEU A 60 -18.29 3.05 1.69
C LEU A 60 -18.02 1.92 0.68
N LEU A 61 -18.83 1.82 -0.38
CA LEU A 61 -18.62 0.88 -1.48
C LEU A 61 -17.35 1.19 -2.28
N CYS A 62 -17.02 2.47 -2.45
CA CYS A 62 -15.78 2.91 -3.09
C CYS A 62 -14.57 2.47 -2.28
N VAL A 63 -14.57 2.72 -0.96
CA VAL A 63 -13.50 2.31 -0.05
C VAL A 63 -13.35 0.79 -0.05
N SER A 64 -14.44 0.03 0.04
CA SER A 64 -14.36 -1.44 0.04
C SER A 64 -13.83 -2.00 -1.29
N VAL A 65 -14.26 -1.45 -2.44
CA VAL A 65 -13.76 -1.89 -3.76
C VAL A 65 -12.28 -1.53 -3.95
N ILE A 66 -11.82 -0.38 -3.44
CA ILE A 66 -10.40 0.01 -3.48
C ILE A 66 -9.54 -0.92 -2.61
N LEU A 67 -9.99 -1.25 -1.40
CA LEU A 67 -9.27 -2.17 -0.52
C LEU A 67 -9.14 -3.56 -1.15
N THR A 68 -10.24 -4.11 -1.68
CA THR A 68 -10.23 -5.41 -2.38
C THR A 68 -9.26 -5.40 -3.58
N PHE A 69 -9.24 -4.33 -4.37
CA PHE A 69 -8.35 -4.23 -5.54
C PHE A 69 -6.86 -4.15 -5.16
N MET A 70 -6.54 -3.51 -4.02
CA MET A 70 -5.15 -3.44 -3.54
C MET A 70 -4.64 -4.79 -3.04
N GLN A 71 -5.49 -5.58 -2.39
CA GLN A 71 -5.12 -6.94 -1.98
C GLN A 71 -4.91 -7.84 -3.22
N GLU A 72 -5.80 -7.76 -4.22
CA GLU A 72 -5.65 -8.51 -5.47
C GLU A 72 -4.34 -8.18 -6.19
N LEU A 73 -3.94 -6.90 -6.23
CA LEU A 73 -2.66 -6.49 -6.83
C LEU A 73 -1.46 -7.15 -6.13
N ILE A 74 -1.50 -7.24 -4.80
CA ILE A 74 -0.46 -7.89 -4.01
C ILE A 74 -0.42 -9.39 -4.32
N GLU A 75 -1.56 -10.07 -4.28
CA GLU A 75 -1.63 -11.51 -4.57
C GLU A 75 -1.16 -11.83 -6.00
N GLN A 76 -1.57 -11.04 -6.99
CA GLN A 76 -1.09 -11.17 -8.37
C GLN A 76 0.42 -10.95 -8.47
N THR A 77 0.98 -9.97 -7.74
CA THR A 77 2.42 -9.73 -7.71
C THR A 77 3.17 -10.93 -7.15
N LEU A 78 2.69 -11.50 -6.04
CA LEU A 78 3.27 -12.69 -5.42
C LEU A 78 3.21 -13.89 -6.37
N GLN A 79 2.07 -14.11 -7.04
CA GLN A 79 1.90 -15.19 -8.02
C GLN A 79 2.81 -15.01 -9.24
N ASN A 80 2.87 -13.82 -9.83
CA ASN A 80 3.72 -13.52 -10.99
C ASN A 80 5.20 -13.73 -10.69
N LEU A 81 5.63 -13.43 -9.45
CA LEU A 81 6.99 -13.70 -9.00
C LEU A 81 7.19 -15.13 -8.49
N SER A 82 6.16 -15.97 -8.48
CA SER A 82 6.22 -17.32 -7.93
C SER A 82 6.76 -17.34 -6.49
N ILE A 83 6.33 -16.37 -5.69
CA ILE A 83 6.67 -16.25 -4.27
C ILE A 83 5.74 -17.15 -3.48
N ALA A 84 6.30 -18.04 -2.66
CA ALA A 84 5.51 -18.84 -1.73
C ALA A 84 5.07 -17.96 -0.56
N TYR A 85 3.76 -17.94 -0.28
CA TYR A 85 3.20 -17.16 0.82
C TYR A 85 2.09 -17.90 1.55
N ARG A 86 1.82 -17.48 2.79
CA ARG A 86 0.62 -17.84 3.55
C ARG A 86 -0.19 -16.57 3.82
N LEU A 87 -1.47 -16.59 3.47
CA LEU A 87 -2.41 -15.55 3.84
C LEU A 87 -3.15 -15.97 5.12
N VAL A 88 -3.16 -15.10 6.13
CA VAL A 88 -3.86 -15.32 7.39
C VAL A 88 -4.82 -14.17 7.63
N HIS A 89 -6.12 -14.46 7.60
CA HIS A 89 -7.16 -13.48 7.91
C HIS A 89 -7.37 -13.36 9.42
N HIS A 90 -7.63 -12.15 9.89
CA HIS A 90 -7.92 -11.84 11.28
C HIS A 90 -8.82 -10.61 11.39
N GLN A 91 -9.42 -10.38 12.57
CA GLN A 91 -10.12 -9.12 12.79
C GLN A 91 -9.12 -7.97 12.79
N ALA A 92 -9.56 -6.80 12.32
CA ALA A 92 -8.79 -5.59 12.46
C ALA A 92 -8.65 -5.23 13.95
N ALA A 93 -7.42 -4.91 14.36
CA ALA A 93 -7.16 -4.30 15.66
C ALA A 93 -6.67 -2.88 15.45
N TYR A 94 -7.24 -1.96 16.24
CA TYR A 94 -6.95 -0.53 16.20
C TYR A 94 -6.31 -0.05 17.51
N THR A 95 -6.40 -0.86 18.56
CA THR A 95 -5.74 -0.60 19.86
C THR A 95 -4.70 -1.67 20.18
N MET A 96 -3.74 -1.33 21.05
CA MET A 96 -2.75 -2.30 21.54
C MET A 96 -3.44 -3.44 22.31
N ALA A 97 -4.50 -3.14 23.06
CA ALA A 97 -5.28 -4.14 23.78
C ALA A 97 -5.99 -5.13 22.83
N GLU A 98 -6.53 -4.65 21.70
CA GLU A 98 -7.12 -5.52 20.67
C GLU A 98 -6.05 -6.39 20.00
N MET A 99 -4.88 -5.82 19.69
CA MET A 99 -3.74 -6.57 19.14
C MET A 99 -3.30 -7.69 20.09
N GLU A 100 -3.18 -7.41 21.39
CA GLU A 100 -2.84 -8.40 22.42
C GLU A 100 -3.94 -9.45 22.56
N ALA A 101 -5.21 -9.05 22.56
CA ALA A 101 -6.36 -9.95 22.67
C ALA A 101 -6.52 -10.90 21.47
N LEU A 102 -6.11 -10.47 20.28
CA LEU A 102 -6.07 -11.32 19.10
C LEU A 102 -5.09 -12.49 19.24
N ASN A 103 -4.07 -12.35 20.11
CA ASN A 103 -3.08 -13.39 20.43
C ASN A 103 -2.55 -14.13 19.18
N LEU A 104 -2.37 -13.37 18.09
CA LEU A 104 -1.95 -13.90 16.78
C LEU A 104 -0.45 -14.16 16.82
N ASN A 105 -0.05 -15.29 17.42
CA ASN A 105 1.30 -15.80 17.22
C ASN A 105 1.38 -16.47 15.85
N LEU A 106 1.70 -15.68 14.84
CA LEU A 106 1.84 -16.12 13.45
C LEU A 106 3.15 -16.89 13.19
N GLY A 107 4.03 -17.00 14.19
CA GLY A 107 5.34 -17.65 14.05
C GLY A 107 6.27 -16.94 13.07
N CYS A 108 6.07 -15.63 12.87
CA CYS A 108 6.83 -14.79 11.96
C CYS A 108 7.39 -13.56 12.68
N THR A 109 8.42 -12.97 12.09
CA THR A 109 8.97 -11.70 12.53
C THR A 109 8.09 -10.55 12.08
N HIS A 110 7.68 -9.71 13.04
CA HIS A 110 6.92 -8.50 12.75
C HIS A 110 7.80 -7.44 12.08
N VAL A 111 7.25 -6.77 11.06
CA VAL A 111 7.92 -5.69 10.34
C VAL A 111 7.22 -4.38 10.68
N LYS A 112 7.82 -3.60 11.60
CA LYS A 112 7.33 -2.29 11.98
C LYS A 112 7.72 -1.26 10.92
N ASN A 113 6.77 -0.44 10.48
CA ASN A 113 6.98 0.49 9.37
C ASN A 113 6.89 1.94 9.81
N LEU A 114 7.85 2.77 9.39
CA LEU A 114 7.83 4.22 9.61
C LEU A 114 7.91 4.95 8.27
N PHE A 115 6.88 5.72 7.93
CA PHE A 115 6.90 6.60 6.76
C PHE A 115 7.36 8.00 7.15
N LEU A 116 8.60 8.31 6.78
CA LEU A 116 9.30 9.52 7.18
C LEU A 116 9.67 10.37 5.96
N ARG A 117 9.94 11.64 6.21
CA ARG A 117 10.47 12.56 5.20
C ARG A 117 11.63 13.37 5.75
N ASP A 118 12.54 13.76 4.86
CA ASP A 118 13.48 14.84 5.14
C ASP A 118 12.71 16.17 5.24
N ARG A 119 13.01 16.95 6.27
CA ARG A 119 12.44 18.29 6.46
C ARG A 119 12.86 19.26 5.35
N LYS A 120 14.07 19.15 4.80
CA LYS A 120 14.64 20.08 3.81
C LYS A 120 14.44 19.60 2.37
N SER A 121 14.98 18.44 2.00
CA SER A 121 14.94 17.97 0.60
C SER A 121 13.61 17.37 0.17
N ARG A 122 12.67 17.17 1.11
CA ARG A 122 11.36 16.55 0.87
C ARG A 122 11.44 15.13 0.28
N LYS A 123 12.60 14.46 0.39
CA LYS A 123 12.74 13.03 0.12
C LYS A 123 11.89 12.23 1.10
N PHE A 124 11.30 11.14 0.62
CA PHE A 124 10.46 10.24 1.41
C PHE A 124 11.16 8.92 1.64
N PHE A 125 10.98 8.36 2.82
CA PHE A 125 11.58 7.12 3.26
C PHE A 125 10.54 6.22 3.91
N LEU A 126 10.55 4.94 3.56
CA LEU A 126 9.79 3.90 4.25
C LEU A 126 10.78 2.99 4.98
N PHE A 127 10.85 3.12 6.29
CA PHE A 127 11.72 2.28 7.12
C PHE A 127 10.99 1.00 7.49
N CYS A 128 11.60 -0.15 7.17
CA CYS A 128 11.15 -1.47 7.60
C CYS A 128 12.05 -1.92 8.74
N VAL A 129 11.50 -1.94 9.96
CA VAL A 129 12.22 -2.16 11.22
C VAL A 129 11.88 -3.55 11.72
N LYS A 130 12.88 -4.33 12.12
CA LYS A 130 12.68 -5.66 12.68
C LYS A 130 12.13 -5.57 14.11
N GLY A 131 10.94 -6.14 14.31
CA GLY A 131 10.24 -6.15 15.60
C GLY A 131 9.89 -4.76 16.13
N ASP A 132 9.66 -4.66 17.44
CA ASP A 132 9.19 -3.44 18.09
C ASP A 132 10.30 -2.55 18.66
N LYS A 133 11.52 -2.67 18.11
CA LYS A 133 12.65 -1.89 18.63
C LYS A 133 12.38 -0.36 18.53
N PRO A 134 12.85 0.41 19.52
CA PRO A 134 12.77 1.86 19.47
C PRO A 134 13.67 2.39 18.35
N VAL A 135 13.25 3.48 17.73
CA VAL A 135 13.97 4.10 16.61
C VAL A 135 14.28 5.55 16.95
N ASN A 136 15.56 5.93 16.91
CA ASN A 136 16.00 7.30 17.15
C ASN A 136 16.11 8.08 15.82
N LEU A 137 15.15 8.96 15.55
CA LEU A 137 15.09 9.74 14.31
C LEU A 137 16.30 10.67 14.12
N GLN A 138 16.91 11.16 15.20
CA GLN A 138 18.10 12.01 15.12
C GLN A 138 19.29 11.19 14.62
N LEU A 139 19.54 10.02 15.22
CA LEU A 139 20.61 9.12 14.78
C LEU A 139 20.39 8.65 13.34
N LEU A 140 19.15 8.28 12.98
CA LEU A 140 18.84 7.92 11.59
C LEU A 140 19.11 9.06 10.63
N SER A 141 18.78 10.31 11.01
CA SER A 141 19.04 11.45 10.13
C SER A 141 20.53 11.69 9.87
N ILE A 142 21.38 11.43 10.87
CA ILE A 142 22.84 11.47 10.75
C ILE A 142 23.33 10.33 9.85
N LYS A 143 22.87 9.09 10.10
CA LYS A 143 23.23 7.91 9.30
C LYS A 143 22.85 8.07 7.82
N LEU A 144 21.73 8.72 7.52
CA LEU A 144 21.27 9.03 6.16
C LEU A 144 21.88 10.31 5.54
N GLY A 145 22.65 11.09 6.30
CA GLY A 145 23.21 12.36 5.83
C GLY A 145 22.16 13.45 5.53
N VAL A 146 20.96 13.37 6.14
CA VAL A 146 19.90 14.38 5.96
C VAL A 146 20.03 15.48 7.01
N ALA A 147 20.70 16.56 6.61
CA ALA A 147 20.98 17.73 7.46
C ALA A 147 19.74 18.49 7.97
N GLY A 148 18.55 18.20 7.44
CA GLY A 148 17.28 18.76 7.90
C GLY A 148 16.66 18.01 9.09
N GLY A 149 17.14 16.80 9.40
CA GLY A 149 16.47 15.87 10.28
C GLY A 149 15.28 15.16 9.61
N LEU A 150 14.78 14.13 10.27
CA LEU A 150 13.60 13.37 9.85
C LEU A 150 12.34 13.84 10.59
N SER A 151 11.20 13.64 9.95
CA SER A 151 9.87 13.80 10.55
C SER A 151 8.89 12.83 9.90
N PHE A 152 7.83 12.45 10.60
CA PHE A 152 6.73 11.72 9.98
C PHE A 152 6.14 12.51 8.82
N ALA A 153 5.89 11.80 7.72
CA ALA A 153 5.08 12.34 6.64
C ALA A 153 3.62 12.46 7.13
N ASN A 154 2.91 13.48 6.64
CA ASN A 154 1.52 13.67 7.01
C ASN A 154 0.58 12.72 6.24
N HIS A 155 -0.69 12.70 6.61
CA HIS A 155 -1.71 11.86 5.98
C HIS A 155 -1.79 12.07 4.46
N GLN A 156 -1.85 13.31 3.99
CA GLN A 156 -1.91 13.60 2.55
C GLN A 156 -0.69 13.02 1.80
N GLN A 157 0.51 13.15 2.37
CA GLN A 157 1.73 12.61 1.78
C GLN A 157 1.74 11.08 1.75
N LEU A 158 1.22 10.42 2.78
CA LEU A 158 1.11 8.96 2.82
C LEU A 158 0.14 8.47 1.73
N GLN A 159 -1.02 9.11 1.62
CA GLN A 159 -2.00 8.79 0.60
C GLN A 159 -1.47 9.08 -0.82
N ASP A 160 -0.81 10.22 -1.01
CA ASP A 160 -0.29 10.63 -2.33
C ASP A 160 0.84 9.71 -2.81
N LYS A 161 1.70 9.21 -1.90
CA LYS A 161 2.88 8.42 -2.26
C LYS A 161 2.63 6.93 -2.25
N LEU A 162 1.87 6.43 -1.27
CA LEU A 162 1.66 5.01 -1.04
C LEU A 162 0.19 4.60 -1.16
N GLY A 163 -0.76 5.53 -1.33
CA GLY A 163 -2.19 5.19 -1.38
C GLY A 163 -2.74 4.65 -0.05
N LEU A 164 -2.04 4.84 1.07
CA LEU A 164 -2.39 4.27 2.37
C LEU A 164 -2.97 5.30 3.33
N MET A 165 -3.74 4.79 4.29
CA MET A 165 -4.25 5.54 5.43
C MET A 165 -3.31 5.40 6.65
N PRO A 166 -3.31 6.37 7.58
CA PRO A 166 -2.58 6.23 8.85
C PRO A 166 -3.01 4.97 9.59
N GLY A 167 -2.05 4.23 10.15
CA GLY A 167 -2.30 2.94 10.80
C GLY A 167 -2.19 1.72 9.88
N SER A 168 -2.23 1.91 8.56
CA SER A 168 -2.11 0.82 7.57
C SER A 168 -0.74 0.77 6.88
N VAL A 169 0.30 1.40 7.46
CA VAL A 169 1.62 1.49 6.84
C VAL A 169 2.27 0.10 6.77
N THR A 170 2.57 -0.34 5.55
CA THR A 170 3.12 -1.66 5.24
C THR A 170 4.18 -1.51 4.15
N PRO A 171 5.22 -2.38 4.11
CA PRO A 171 6.20 -2.32 3.03
C PRO A 171 5.58 -2.59 1.64
N LEU A 172 4.47 -3.34 1.57
CA LEU A 172 3.79 -3.63 0.30
C LEU A 172 3.08 -2.42 -0.32
N GLY A 173 2.87 -1.34 0.45
CA GLY A 173 2.33 -0.08 -0.05
C GLY A 173 3.24 0.59 -1.08
N ILE A 174 4.51 0.19 -1.17
CA ILE A 174 5.45 0.68 -2.17
C ILE A 174 5.06 0.34 -3.61
N LEU A 175 4.26 -0.71 -3.81
CA LEU A 175 3.73 -1.08 -5.13
C LEU A 175 2.83 0.01 -5.73
N ASN A 176 2.39 0.95 -4.89
CA ASN A 176 1.57 2.09 -5.28
C ASN A 176 2.43 3.31 -5.70
N ASP A 177 3.74 3.30 -5.39
CA ASP A 177 4.68 4.37 -5.74
C ASP A 177 5.23 4.21 -7.18
N GLU A 178 4.36 4.45 -8.16
CA GLU A 178 4.70 4.33 -9.58
C GLU A 178 5.86 5.25 -10.02
N LYS A 179 6.15 6.31 -9.26
CA LYS A 179 7.22 7.26 -9.56
C LYS A 179 8.53 6.91 -8.87
N ARG A 180 8.54 5.90 -7.99
CA ARG A 180 9.73 5.47 -7.21
C ARG A 180 10.34 6.64 -6.43
N GLU A 181 9.48 7.49 -5.87
CA GLU A 181 9.88 8.68 -5.11
C GLU A 181 10.20 8.35 -3.65
N VAL A 182 9.83 7.17 -3.17
CA VAL A 182 10.08 6.67 -1.82
C VAL A 182 11.27 5.71 -1.82
N THR A 183 12.26 6.00 -0.96
CA THR A 183 13.36 5.06 -0.70
C THR A 183 12.97 4.13 0.45
N VAL A 184 13.10 2.82 0.26
CA VAL A 184 12.89 1.84 1.33
C VAL A 184 14.20 1.64 2.08
N VAL A 185 14.17 1.83 3.40
CA VAL A 185 15.30 1.57 4.29
C VAL A 185 15.03 0.29 5.07
N LEU A 186 15.79 -0.75 4.77
CA LEU A 186 15.68 -2.06 5.41
C LEU A 186 16.65 -2.17 6.58
N ASP A 187 16.15 -2.64 7.70
CA ASP A 187 16.96 -2.98 8.86
C ASP A 187 17.95 -4.10 8.55
N SER A 188 19.24 -3.87 8.77
CA SER A 188 20.27 -4.89 8.55
C SER A 188 20.18 -6.09 9.52
N GLY A 189 19.29 -6.02 10.52
CA GLY A 189 19.01 -7.13 11.43
C GLY A 189 18.12 -8.24 10.83
N PHE A 190 17.50 -8.04 9.67
CA PHE A 190 16.75 -9.11 8.98
C PHE A 190 17.71 -10.14 8.37
N THR A 191 17.30 -11.41 8.37
CA THR A 191 17.99 -12.47 7.62
C THR A 191 17.14 -12.92 6.45
N ASP A 192 17.77 -13.30 5.33
CA ASP A 192 17.05 -13.71 4.10
C ASP A 192 16.01 -14.83 4.33
N THR A 193 16.33 -15.79 5.19
CA THR A 193 15.48 -16.94 5.54
C THR A 193 14.45 -16.65 6.63
N GLU A 194 14.30 -15.39 7.03
CA GLU A 194 13.36 -15.00 8.07
C GLU A 194 11.94 -14.94 7.51
N LEU A 195 11.02 -15.69 8.10
CA LEU A 195 9.60 -15.56 7.79
C LEU A 195 9.09 -14.24 8.38
N VAL A 196 8.61 -13.33 7.53
CA VAL A 196 8.06 -12.03 7.96
C VAL A 196 6.56 -11.99 7.73
N GLY A 197 5.85 -11.31 8.62
CA GLY A 197 4.42 -11.03 8.46
C GLY A 197 4.19 -9.56 8.11
N VAL A 198 3.48 -9.31 7.02
CA VAL A 198 3.16 -7.95 6.55
C VAL A 198 1.68 -7.83 6.16
N HIS A 199 1.09 -6.67 6.41
CA HIS A 199 -0.31 -6.41 6.01
C HIS A 199 -0.41 -6.18 4.50
N PRO A 200 -1.38 -6.78 3.78
CA PRO A 200 -1.58 -6.57 2.35
C PRO A 200 -2.36 -5.28 2.06
N ASN A 201 -1.86 -4.13 2.53
CA ASN A 201 -2.53 -2.81 2.47
C ASN A 201 -3.90 -2.75 3.19
N GLU A 202 -4.29 -3.82 3.86
CA GLU A 202 -5.48 -3.92 4.72
C GLU A 202 -5.09 -4.55 6.06
N ASN A 203 -5.69 -4.09 7.16
CA ASN A 203 -5.36 -4.53 8.53
C ASN A 203 -6.20 -5.73 9.02
N THR A 204 -6.93 -6.39 8.12
CA THR A 204 -7.75 -7.60 8.37
C THR A 204 -7.04 -8.88 7.94
N ALA A 205 -5.81 -8.77 7.43
CA ALA A 205 -5.02 -9.91 7.02
C ALA A 205 -3.52 -9.65 7.20
N SER A 206 -2.77 -10.75 7.21
CA SER A 206 -1.33 -10.76 7.17
C SER A 206 -0.86 -11.76 6.11
N VAL A 207 0.05 -11.33 5.26
CA VAL A 207 0.76 -12.18 4.29
C VAL A 207 2.11 -12.52 4.89
N LEU A 208 2.42 -13.81 4.94
CA LEU A 208 3.66 -14.34 5.46
C LEU A 208 4.49 -14.91 4.31
N PHE A 209 5.74 -14.48 4.19
CA PHE A 209 6.71 -14.95 3.20
C PHE A 209 8.15 -14.69 3.68
N MET A 210 9.16 -15.18 2.97
CA MET A 210 10.55 -14.97 3.36
C MET A 210 10.94 -13.50 3.18
N PHE A 211 11.77 -12.96 4.05
CA PHE A 211 12.28 -11.60 3.91
C PHE A 211 13.01 -11.39 2.57
N SER A 212 13.71 -12.40 2.07
CA SER A 212 14.30 -12.38 0.73
C SER A 212 13.28 -12.11 -0.38
N ASP A 213 12.06 -12.62 -0.23
CA ASP A 213 10.98 -12.37 -1.19
C ASP A 213 10.43 -10.94 -1.07
N LEU A 214 10.44 -10.34 0.13
CA LEU A 214 10.16 -8.91 0.27
C LEU A 214 11.15 -8.09 -0.56
N VAL A 215 12.45 -8.37 -0.38
CA VAL A 215 13.51 -7.69 -1.14
C VAL A 215 13.32 -7.90 -2.64
N ARG A 216 12.97 -9.11 -3.07
CA ARG A 216 12.69 -9.42 -4.47
C ARG A 216 11.53 -8.60 -5.05
N ILE A 217 10.44 -8.44 -4.30
CA ILE A 217 9.31 -7.57 -4.71
C ILE A 217 9.79 -6.13 -4.89
N LEU A 218 10.59 -5.61 -3.96
CA LEU A 218 11.13 -4.24 -4.03
C LEU A 218 12.04 -4.05 -5.25
N VAL A 219 12.90 -5.05 -5.51
CA VAL A 219 13.83 -5.03 -6.65
C VAL A 219 13.08 -5.09 -7.98
N GLU A 220 12.08 -5.98 -8.11
CA GLU A 220 11.26 -6.09 -9.33
C GLU A 220 10.50 -4.78 -9.60
N HIS A 221 9.96 -4.17 -8.55
CA HIS A 221 9.29 -2.87 -8.64
C HIS A 221 10.24 -1.71 -8.99
N LYS A 222 11.56 -1.94 -8.90
CA LYS A 222 12.66 -0.96 -9.09
C LYS A 222 12.66 0.12 -8.02
N THR A 223 12.27 -0.26 -6.81
CA THR A 223 12.30 0.60 -5.64
C THR A 223 13.75 0.90 -5.24
N PRO A 224 14.12 2.14 -4.91
CA PRO A 224 15.41 2.45 -4.29
C PRO A 224 15.48 1.84 -2.89
N ILE A 225 16.47 0.98 -2.64
CA ILE A 225 16.64 0.27 -1.36
C ILE A 225 17.95 0.71 -0.71
N GLN A 226 17.92 0.90 0.61
CA GLN A 226 19.12 1.06 1.45
C GLN A 226 19.06 0.10 2.63
N TYR A 227 20.19 -0.52 2.96
CA TYR A 227 20.33 -1.30 4.19
C TYR A 227 21.00 -0.45 5.26
N MET A 228 20.48 -0.49 6.48
CA MET A 228 21.00 0.30 7.58
C MET A 228 20.78 -0.42 8.90
N ASP A 229 21.76 -0.33 9.80
CA ASP A 229 21.51 -0.70 11.20
C ASP A 229 20.59 0.35 11.82
N LEU A 230 19.36 -0.05 12.11
CA LEU A 230 18.33 0.83 12.69
C LEU A 230 18.32 0.81 14.22
N LYS A 231 19.35 0.23 14.86
CA LYS A 231 19.63 0.40 16.29
C LYS A 231 20.26 1.77 16.58
#